data_AF-A0ABD6A4C4-F1
#
_entry.id   AF-A0ABD6A4C4-F1
#
_cell.length_a   1.000
_cell.length_b   1.000
_cell.length_c   1.000
_cell.angle_alpha   90.00
_cell.angle_beta   90.00
_cell.angle_gamma   90.00
#
_symmetry.space_group_name_H-M   'P 1'
#
loop_
_entity.id
_entity.type
_entity.pdbx_description
1 polymer ?
#
loop_
_entity_poly.entity_id
_entity_poly.type
_entity_poly.pdbx_seq_one_letter_code
_entity_poly.pdbx_strand_id
1 'polypeptide(L)'
;MTAPSLPTGFDVAKHVAATRADCALTVGFDRRQGYIPRFLVQLHYQVATAPVVWHSIARMDHNETAATGHDVYREGLHVDADRRVGPEVHLALRHGPLPANRGAVIRGCVDYLDAEADYFVDVFEGRHSPGSPPRWAPDGGEREPTFIRSPPVDGGMSRNADADALSREELTELLADATGTDAEALDREARDMEIAPPAEADVVDETE
;
A
#
# COMPACT_ATOMS: atom_id res chain seq x y z
N MET A 1 -7.79 -20.34 0.01
CA MET A 1 -6.72 -19.97 0.95
C MET A 1 -7.32 -19.01 1.95
N THR A 2 -6.99 -19.11 3.24
CA THR A 2 -7.50 -18.18 4.26
C THR A 2 -6.80 -16.82 4.21
N ALA A 3 -5.57 -16.80 3.69
CA ALA A 3 -4.72 -15.62 3.51
C ALA A 3 -4.40 -15.36 2.03
N PRO A 4 -4.03 -14.13 1.64
CA PRO A 4 -3.42 -13.88 0.33
C PRO A 4 -2.05 -14.56 0.21
N SER A 5 -1.62 -14.83 -1.02
CA SER A 5 -0.26 -15.33 -1.28
C SER A 5 0.80 -14.28 -0.95
N LEU A 6 1.93 -14.74 -0.40
CA LEU A 6 3.08 -13.88 -0.17
C LEU A 6 3.77 -13.47 -1.49
N PRO A 7 4.40 -12.29 -1.54
CA PRO A 7 5.32 -11.90 -2.59
C PRO A 7 6.36 -12.98 -2.84
N THR A 8 6.54 -13.38 -4.09
CA THR A 8 7.51 -14.41 -4.49
C THR A 8 8.80 -13.80 -5.00
N GLY A 9 9.91 -14.51 -4.80
CA GLY A 9 11.20 -14.14 -5.38
C GLY A 9 11.97 -13.09 -4.57
N PHE A 10 11.54 -12.79 -3.35
CA PHE A 10 12.25 -11.96 -2.37
C PHE A 10 12.97 -12.82 -1.34
N ASP A 11 14.08 -12.31 -0.78
CA ASP A 11 14.78 -13.00 0.32
C ASP A 11 13.88 -13.15 1.57
N VAL A 12 13.05 -12.14 1.82
CA VAL A 12 12.09 -12.11 2.93
C VAL A 12 10.71 -11.77 2.37
N ALA A 13 9.69 -12.55 2.76
CA ALA A 13 8.29 -12.25 2.49
C ALA A 13 7.43 -12.55 3.72
N LYS A 14 6.55 -11.63 4.09
CA LYS A 14 5.75 -11.68 5.33
C LYS A 14 4.35 -11.12 5.13
N HIS A 15 3.39 -11.71 5.82
CA HIS A 15 2.12 -11.06 6.10
C HIS A 15 2.35 -10.03 7.20
N VAL A 16 1.64 -8.92 7.07
CA VAL A 16 1.59 -7.87 8.07
C VAL A 16 0.13 -7.72 8.42
N ALA A 17 -0.20 -7.54 9.71
CA ALA A 17 -1.60 -7.38 10.11
C ALA A 17 -2.24 -6.23 9.32
N ALA A 18 -3.55 -6.16 9.20
CA ALA A 18 -4.23 -5.00 8.63
C ALA A 18 -5.25 -4.51 9.65
N THR A 19 -5.51 -3.21 9.66
CA THR A 19 -6.53 -2.64 10.55
C THR A 19 -7.93 -3.09 10.10
N ARG A 20 -8.14 -3.13 8.78
CA ARG A 20 -9.40 -3.51 8.15
C ARG A 20 -9.49 -5.03 7.96
N ALA A 21 -10.57 -5.66 8.43
CA ALA A 21 -10.67 -7.13 8.56
C ALA A 21 -10.83 -7.91 7.25
N ASP A 22 -11.34 -7.27 6.20
CA ASP A 22 -11.43 -7.80 4.83
C ASP A 22 -10.25 -7.32 3.97
N CYS A 23 -9.21 -6.76 4.59
CA CYS A 23 -7.93 -6.44 3.98
C CYS A 23 -6.80 -7.25 4.62
N ALA A 24 -5.71 -7.40 3.87
CA ALA A 24 -4.47 -7.99 4.35
C ALA A 24 -3.28 -7.30 3.69
N LEU A 25 -2.17 -7.17 4.41
CA LEU A 25 -0.94 -6.57 3.89
C LEU A 25 0.14 -7.64 3.73
N THR A 26 0.91 -7.53 2.65
CA THR A 26 2.09 -8.36 2.47
C THR A 26 3.29 -7.50 2.09
N VAL A 27 4.44 -7.85 2.64
CA VAL A 27 5.73 -7.22 2.36
C VAL A 27 6.69 -8.28 1.81
N GLY A 28 7.41 -7.93 0.76
CA GLY A 28 8.57 -8.67 0.24
C GLY A 28 9.77 -7.73 0.11
N PHE A 29 10.96 -8.16 0.50
CA PHE A 29 12.18 -7.39 0.27
C PHE A 29 13.44 -8.26 0.23
N ASP A 30 14.47 -7.76 -0.47
CA ASP A 30 15.79 -8.39 -0.52
C ASP A 30 16.73 -7.80 0.54
N ARG A 31 17.68 -8.59 1.02
CA ARG A 31 18.65 -8.17 2.04
C ARG A 31 20.06 -8.21 1.48
N ARG A 32 20.77 -7.08 1.55
CA ARG A 32 22.20 -6.99 1.22
C ARG A 32 22.92 -6.13 2.25
N GLN A 33 23.70 -6.74 3.14
CA GLN A 33 24.65 -6.08 4.07
C GLN A 33 24.20 -4.68 4.58
N GLY A 34 23.10 -4.63 5.34
CA GLY A 34 22.59 -3.36 5.90
C GLY A 34 21.79 -2.50 4.90
N TYR A 35 21.36 -3.08 3.79
CA TYR A 35 20.69 -2.38 2.71
C TYR A 35 19.61 -3.25 2.05
N ILE A 36 18.57 -2.60 1.54
CA ILE A 36 17.43 -3.25 0.86
C ILE A 36 17.38 -2.75 -0.59
N PRO A 37 17.87 -3.48 -1.59
CA PRO A 37 17.88 -3.01 -2.97
C PRO A 37 16.51 -3.09 -3.67
N ARG A 38 15.58 -3.85 -3.10
CA ARG A 38 14.30 -4.15 -3.71
C ARG A 38 13.26 -4.44 -2.65
N PHE A 39 12.07 -3.87 -2.79
CA PHE A 39 10.92 -4.21 -1.96
C PHE A 39 9.60 -4.13 -2.73
N LEU A 40 8.59 -4.77 -2.16
CA LEU A 40 7.21 -4.78 -2.62
C LEU A 40 6.29 -4.77 -1.41
N VAL A 41 5.39 -3.80 -1.34
CA VAL A 41 4.32 -3.72 -0.35
C VAL A 41 2.98 -3.81 -1.10
N GLN A 42 2.10 -4.70 -0.65
CA GLN A 42 0.80 -4.91 -1.30
C GLN A 42 -0.34 -4.88 -0.28
N LEU A 43 -1.39 -4.16 -0.62
CA LEU A 43 -2.70 -4.26 -0.01
C LEU A 43 -3.55 -5.27 -0.79
N HIS A 44 -4.12 -6.23 -0.06
CA HIS A 44 -5.05 -7.21 -0.57
C HIS A 44 -6.44 -6.96 -0.03
N TYR A 45 -7.46 -7.23 -0.83
CA TYR A 45 -8.87 -7.12 -0.47
C TYR A 45 -9.59 -8.45 -0.71
N GLN A 46 -10.42 -8.87 0.24
CA GLN A 46 -11.17 -10.11 0.16
C GLN A 46 -12.45 -9.94 -0.68
N VAL A 47 -12.38 -10.30 -1.95
CA VAL A 47 -13.47 -10.12 -2.93
C VAL A 47 -14.54 -11.22 -2.89
N ALA A 48 -14.29 -12.34 -2.22
CA ALA A 48 -15.27 -13.41 -1.99
C ALA A 48 -14.97 -14.17 -0.68
N THR A 49 -16.00 -14.75 -0.06
CA THR A 49 -15.91 -15.50 1.21
C THR A 49 -16.12 -17.00 1.07
N ALA A 50 -16.72 -17.48 -0.03
CA ALA A 50 -17.02 -18.89 -0.28
C ALA A 50 -16.92 -19.25 -1.79
N PRO A 51 -15.72 -19.63 -2.28
CA PRO A 51 -14.45 -19.73 -1.55
C PRO A 51 -13.90 -18.35 -1.17
N VAL A 52 -13.03 -18.30 -0.16
CA VAL A 52 -12.26 -17.09 0.16
C VAL A 52 -11.34 -16.76 -1.02
N VAL A 53 -11.49 -15.56 -1.57
CA VAL A 53 -10.67 -15.05 -2.67
C VAL A 53 -10.13 -13.69 -2.28
N TRP A 54 -8.81 -13.55 -2.42
CA TRP A 54 -8.06 -12.31 -2.18
C TRP A 54 -7.58 -11.75 -3.50
N HIS A 55 -7.61 -10.42 -3.63
CA HIS A 55 -7.07 -9.68 -4.76
C HIS A 55 -6.08 -8.63 -4.26
N SER A 56 -4.89 -8.53 -4.85
CA SER A 56 -4.04 -7.36 -4.62
C SER A 56 -4.67 -6.16 -5.32
N ILE A 57 -4.98 -5.10 -4.57
CA ILE A 57 -5.70 -3.93 -5.09
C ILE A 57 -4.86 -2.66 -5.11
N ALA A 58 -3.77 -2.63 -4.34
CA ALA A 58 -2.79 -1.55 -4.38
C ALA A 58 -1.39 -2.12 -4.12
N ARG A 59 -0.41 -1.56 -4.83
CA ARG A 59 1.00 -1.95 -4.75
C ARG A 59 1.89 -0.72 -4.67
N MET A 60 2.92 -0.79 -3.82
CA MET A 60 4.06 0.12 -3.84
C MET A 60 5.34 -0.70 -3.93
N ASP A 61 6.23 -0.38 -4.86
CA ASP A 61 7.44 -1.16 -5.08
C ASP A 61 8.67 -0.29 -5.34
N HIS A 62 9.82 -0.94 -5.20
CA HIS A 62 11.12 -0.38 -5.52
C HIS A 62 12.01 -1.51 -6.01
N ASN A 63 12.75 -1.26 -7.09
CA ASN A 63 13.74 -2.17 -7.61
C ASN A 63 14.84 -1.42 -8.39
N GLU A 64 15.89 -0.98 -7.71
CA GLU A 64 17.00 -0.29 -8.39
C GLU A 64 17.94 -1.24 -9.16
N THR A 65 17.75 -2.56 -9.03
CA THR A 65 18.69 -3.55 -9.58
C THR A 65 18.28 -4.08 -10.95
N ALA A 66 17.01 -3.90 -11.33
CA ALA A 66 16.52 -4.28 -12.64
C ALA A 66 16.62 -3.10 -13.61
N ALA A 67 16.92 -3.38 -14.88
CA ALA A 67 17.02 -2.33 -15.92
C ALA A 67 15.71 -1.58 -16.15
N THR A 68 14.57 -2.23 -15.87
CA THR A 68 13.22 -1.68 -15.96
C THR A 68 12.55 -1.65 -14.58
N GLY A 69 13.35 -1.58 -13.51
CA GLY A 69 12.83 -1.48 -12.15
C GLY A 69 12.70 -0.03 -11.70
N HIS A 70 11.83 0.21 -10.72
CA HIS A 70 11.51 1.55 -10.22
C HIS A 70 12.47 2.01 -9.12
N ASP A 71 13.01 3.22 -9.24
CA ASP A 71 13.79 3.86 -8.17
C ASP A 71 12.99 5.00 -7.53
N VAL A 72 12.36 4.72 -6.39
CA VAL A 72 11.53 5.69 -5.64
C VAL A 72 12.28 6.96 -5.24
N TYR A 73 13.61 6.96 -5.19
CA TYR A 73 14.40 8.16 -4.89
C TYR A 73 14.64 9.04 -6.12
N ARG A 74 14.38 8.53 -7.32
CA ARG A 74 14.45 9.28 -8.59
C ARG A 74 13.07 9.59 -9.15
N GLU A 75 12.16 8.64 -9.04
CA GLU A 75 10.82 8.68 -9.64
C GLU A 75 9.77 9.24 -8.66
N GLY A 76 10.04 9.15 -7.35
CA GLY A 76 9.06 9.42 -6.30
C GLY A 76 8.29 8.15 -5.91
N LEU A 77 7.42 8.26 -4.90
CA LEU A 77 6.52 7.19 -4.51
C LEU A 77 5.34 7.11 -5.47
N HIS A 78 5.06 5.92 -5.97
CA HIS A 78 3.87 5.60 -6.73
C HIS A 78 3.07 4.48 -6.06
N VAL A 79 1.78 4.43 -6.39
CA VAL A 79 0.90 3.30 -6.11
C VAL A 79 0.29 2.81 -7.41
N ASP A 80 0.46 1.52 -7.70
CA ASP A 80 -0.31 0.86 -8.74
C ASP A 80 -1.61 0.39 -8.11
N ALA A 81 -2.72 0.99 -8.52
CA ALA A 81 -4.05 0.69 -8.00
C ALA A 81 -4.85 -0.08 -9.06
N ASP A 82 -5.29 -1.27 -8.68
CA ASP A 82 -6.11 -2.11 -9.55
C ASP A 82 -7.58 -1.70 -9.50
N ARG A 83 -8.31 -2.03 -10.56
CA ARG A 83 -9.74 -1.76 -10.68
C ARG A 83 -10.46 -3.05 -11.06
N ARG A 84 -11.58 -3.32 -10.39
CA ARG A 84 -12.45 -4.45 -10.74
C ARG A 84 -12.85 -4.44 -12.21
N VAL A 85 -12.97 -3.24 -12.79
CA VAL A 85 -13.18 -3.04 -14.22
C VAL A 85 -12.27 -1.92 -14.73
N GLY A 86 -11.46 -2.24 -15.73
CA GLY A 86 -10.52 -1.31 -16.36
C GLY A 86 -9.06 -1.75 -16.16
N PRO A 87 -8.11 -1.04 -16.77
CA PRO A 87 -6.69 -1.31 -16.53
C PRO A 87 -6.28 -0.87 -15.12
N GLU A 88 -5.13 -1.35 -14.64
CA GLU A 88 -4.45 -0.76 -13.48
C GLU A 88 -4.16 0.73 -13.75
N VAL A 89 -4.09 1.55 -12.70
CA VAL A 89 -3.68 2.96 -12.79
C VAL A 89 -2.47 3.19 -11.92
N HIS A 90 -1.58 4.07 -12.38
CA HIS A 90 -0.38 4.43 -11.62
C HIS A 90 -0.59 5.82 -11.02
N LEU A 91 -0.55 5.87 -9.70
CA LEU A 91 -0.76 7.08 -8.91
C LEU A 91 0.59 7.60 -8.43
N ALA A 92 1.06 8.71 -9.00
CA ALA A 92 2.20 9.43 -8.46
C ALA A 92 1.78 10.17 -7.19
N LEU A 93 2.28 9.71 -6.03
CA LEU A 93 1.94 10.29 -4.75
C LEU A 93 2.74 11.57 -4.53
N ARG A 94 2.10 12.60 -3.96
CA ARG A 94 2.83 13.74 -3.43
C ARG A 94 3.39 13.36 -2.07
N HIS A 95 4.69 13.57 -1.87
CA HIS A 95 5.35 13.23 -0.62
C HIS A 95 6.47 14.23 -0.30
N GLY A 96 6.81 14.33 0.98
CA GLY A 96 8.02 14.99 1.46
C GLY A 96 9.29 14.19 1.11
N PRO A 97 10.48 14.65 1.51
CA PRO A 97 11.71 13.90 1.29
C PRO A 97 11.63 12.48 1.88
N LEU A 98 12.02 11.47 1.11
CA LEU A 98 12.04 10.09 1.58
C LEU A 98 13.23 9.84 2.53
N PRO A 99 13.05 9.09 3.64
CA PRO A 99 14.15 8.63 4.46
C PRO A 99 15.18 7.85 3.64
N ALA A 100 16.48 8.05 3.91
CA ALA A 100 17.53 7.29 3.22
C ALA A 100 17.52 5.80 3.60
N ASN A 101 17.01 5.48 4.79
CA ASN A 101 16.83 4.11 5.24
C ASN A 101 15.59 3.50 4.57
N ARG A 102 15.80 2.55 3.66
CA ARG A 102 14.72 1.86 2.94
C ARG A 102 13.81 1.02 3.84
N GLY A 103 14.27 0.61 5.02
CA GLY A 103 13.41 0.01 6.03
C GLY A 103 12.35 0.98 6.53
N ALA A 104 12.71 2.25 6.76
CA ALA A 104 11.73 3.29 7.14
C ALA A 104 10.73 3.56 5.99
N VAL A 105 11.20 3.56 4.74
CA VAL A 105 10.31 3.70 3.57
C VAL A 105 9.30 2.55 3.51
N ILE A 106 9.74 1.29 3.61
CA ILE A 106 8.83 0.12 3.61
C ILE A 106 7.80 0.24 4.74
N ARG A 107 8.26 0.61 5.94
CA ARG A 107 7.40 0.73 7.12
C ARG A 107 6.31 1.79 6.93
N GLY A 108 6.65 2.96 6.38
CA GLY A 108 5.66 3.99 6.11
C GLY A 108 4.79 3.71 4.88
N CYS A 109 5.27 2.98 3.86
CA CYS A 109 4.40 2.46 2.78
C CYS A 109 3.33 1.50 3.33
N VAL A 110 3.70 0.64 4.29
CA VAL A 110 2.74 -0.23 4.99
C VAL A 110 1.72 0.60 5.77
N ASP A 111 2.15 1.62 6.51
CA ASP A 111 1.22 2.50 7.24
C ASP A 111 0.29 3.24 6.30
N TYR A 112 0.81 3.75 5.20
CA TYR A 112 0.03 4.46 4.19
C TYR A 112 -1.04 3.57 3.57
N LEU A 113 -0.68 2.38 3.09
CA LEU A 113 -1.66 1.45 2.50
C LEU A 113 -2.70 0.94 3.52
N ASP A 114 -2.33 0.79 4.79
CA ASP A 114 -3.28 0.42 5.84
C ASP A 114 -4.25 1.58 6.15
N ALA A 115 -3.73 2.80 6.27
CA ALA A 115 -4.52 3.99 6.57
C ALA A 115 -5.47 4.36 5.43
N GLU A 116 -5.05 4.18 4.18
CA GLU A 116 -5.80 4.53 2.97
C GLU A 116 -6.55 3.33 2.36
N ALA A 117 -6.66 2.21 3.09
CA ALA A 117 -7.29 0.99 2.59
C ALA A 117 -8.72 1.21 2.09
N ASP A 118 -9.50 2.04 2.78
CA ASP A 118 -10.87 2.38 2.37
C ASP A 118 -10.91 3.05 0.99
N TYR A 119 -9.98 3.97 0.72
CA TYR A 119 -9.88 4.64 -0.57
C TYR A 119 -9.57 3.62 -1.68
N PHE A 120 -8.59 2.74 -1.47
CA PHE A 120 -8.22 1.75 -2.49
C PHE A 120 -9.32 0.71 -2.73
N VAL A 121 -10.06 0.31 -1.70
CA VAL A 121 -11.24 -0.55 -1.85
C VAL A 121 -12.34 0.17 -2.63
N ASP A 122 -12.56 1.47 -2.40
CA ASP A 122 -13.53 2.27 -3.16
C ASP A 122 -13.13 2.45 -4.63
N VAL A 123 -11.83 2.66 -4.91
CA VAL A 123 -11.31 2.70 -6.29
C VAL A 123 -11.48 1.34 -6.96
N PHE A 124 -11.09 0.26 -6.28
CA PHE A 124 -11.19 -1.10 -6.80
C PHE A 124 -12.63 -1.45 -7.16
N GLU A 125 -13.58 -1.15 -6.26
CA GLU A 125 -15.01 -1.40 -6.47
C GLU A 125 -15.69 -0.38 -7.40
N GLY A 126 -14.95 0.60 -7.93
CA GLY A 126 -15.47 1.62 -8.86
C GLY A 126 -16.41 2.64 -8.22
N ARG A 127 -16.39 2.76 -6.89
CA ARG A 127 -17.14 3.79 -6.14
C ARG A 127 -16.46 5.15 -6.20
N HIS A 128 -15.14 5.16 -6.40
CA HIS A 128 -14.34 6.37 -6.49
C HIS A 128 -13.44 6.33 -7.73
N SER A 129 -13.25 7.48 -8.38
CA SER A 129 -12.25 7.59 -9.44
C SER A 129 -10.85 7.71 -8.82
N PRO A 130 -9.83 7.07 -9.42
CA PRO A 130 -8.47 7.14 -8.90
C PRO A 130 -7.84 8.51 -9.18
N GLY A 131 -7.23 9.09 -8.15
CA GLY A 131 -6.44 10.32 -8.22
C GLY A 131 -7.23 11.52 -8.72
N SER A 132 -6.50 12.55 -9.15
CA SER A 132 -7.03 13.82 -9.68
C SER A 132 -7.79 14.65 -8.64
N PRO A 133 -7.11 15.54 -7.88
CA PRO A 133 -7.83 16.56 -7.12
C PRO A 133 -8.70 17.38 -8.08
N PRO A 134 -9.94 17.74 -7.70
CA PRO A 134 -10.81 18.51 -8.58
C PRO A 134 -10.08 19.77 -9.06
N ARG A 135 -9.92 19.92 -10.38
CA ARG A 135 -9.49 21.18 -10.98
C ARG A 135 -10.58 22.18 -10.68
N TRP A 136 -10.40 23.01 -9.66
CA TRP A 136 -11.27 24.14 -9.43
C TRP A 136 -11.27 24.99 -10.69
N ALA A 137 -12.38 24.96 -11.43
CA ALA A 137 -12.71 26.04 -12.35
C ALA A 137 -12.78 27.35 -11.52
N PRO A 138 -12.53 28.53 -12.10
CA PRO A 138 -12.50 29.79 -11.35
C PRO A 138 -13.83 30.17 -10.68
N ASP A 139 -14.89 29.39 -10.88
CA ASP A 139 -16.26 29.72 -10.49
C ASP A 139 -16.75 28.66 -9.50
N GLY A 140 -16.77 29.01 -8.21
CA GLY A 140 -17.08 28.10 -7.11
C GLY A 140 -18.53 27.55 -7.10
N GLY A 141 -18.65 26.30 -6.59
CA GLY A 141 -19.91 25.60 -6.27
C GLY A 141 -20.55 24.90 -7.48
N GLU A 142 -21.04 23.67 -7.44
CA GLU A 142 -21.46 22.78 -6.36
C GLU A 142 -21.37 21.32 -6.88
N ARG A 143 -21.17 20.37 -5.95
CA ARG A 143 -21.89 19.09 -5.89
C ARG A 143 -21.43 18.35 -4.64
N GLU A 144 -22.30 18.24 -3.65
CA GLU A 144 -22.13 17.26 -2.59
C GLU A 144 -22.17 15.85 -3.22
N PRO A 145 -21.23 14.95 -2.89
CA PRO A 145 -21.37 13.55 -3.24
C PRO A 145 -22.54 12.98 -2.45
N THR A 146 -23.52 12.43 -3.16
CA THR A 146 -24.61 11.65 -2.56
C THR A 146 -24.01 10.42 -1.87
N PHE A 147 -23.89 10.45 -0.55
CA PHE A 147 -23.56 9.28 0.25
C PHE A 147 -24.69 8.23 0.13
N ILE A 148 -24.53 7.28 -0.79
CA ILE A 148 -25.33 6.06 -0.78
C ILE A 148 -24.79 5.21 0.39
N ARG A 149 -25.45 5.29 1.53
CA ARG A 149 -25.27 4.32 2.62
C ARG A 149 -25.74 2.96 2.12
N SER A 150 -24.80 2.09 1.74
CA SER A 150 -25.07 0.66 1.62
C SER A 150 -25.35 0.09 3.02
N PRO A 151 -26.31 -0.85 3.17
CA PRO A 151 -26.64 -1.44 4.46
C PRO A 151 -25.45 -2.26 4.99
N PRO A 152 -25.27 -2.30 6.33
CA PRO A 152 -24.20 -3.08 6.95
C PRO A 152 -24.42 -4.57 6.63
N VAL A 153 -23.37 -5.21 6.12
CA VAL A 153 -23.34 -6.66 5.98
C VAL A 153 -23.16 -7.22 7.39
N ASP A 154 -24.27 -7.67 7.98
CA ASP A 154 -24.31 -8.18 9.34
C ASP A 154 -23.92 -9.66 9.40
N GLY A 155 -23.14 -10.01 10.42
CA GLY A 155 -23.16 -11.33 11.05
C GLY A 155 -22.44 -12.47 10.34
N GLY A 156 -21.11 -12.54 10.48
CA GLY A 156 -20.38 -13.79 10.26
C GLY A 156 -18.91 -13.68 9.90
N MET A 157 -18.20 -12.61 10.29
CA MET A 157 -16.76 -12.55 10.06
C MET A 157 -16.06 -13.50 11.04
N SER A 158 -15.74 -14.69 10.53
CA SER A 158 -14.87 -15.65 11.20
C SER A 158 -13.52 -14.95 11.40
N ARG A 159 -13.27 -14.49 12.62
CA ARG A 159 -11.98 -13.97 13.06
C ARG A 159 -10.93 -15.03 12.83
N ASN A 160 -10.11 -14.82 11.82
CA ASN A 160 -8.72 -15.25 11.84
C ASN A 160 -7.95 -14.10 11.19
N ALA A 161 -7.58 -13.12 12.02
CA ALA A 161 -6.32 -12.45 11.76
C ALA A 161 -5.30 -13.58 11.61
N ASP A 162 -4.57 -13.63 10.50
CA ASP A 162 -3.53 -14.63 10.31
C ASP A 162 -2.67 -14.64 11.56
N ALA A 163 -2.69 -15.75 12.30
CA ALA A 163 -1.93 -15.87 13.55
C ALA A 163 -0.42 -15.70 13.34
N ASP A 164 0.01 -15.74 12.07
CA ASP A 164 1.39 -15.60 11.61
C ASP A 164 1.69 -14.21 10.98
N ALA A 165 0.74 -13.27 10.98
CA ALA A 165 0.97 -11.93 10.47
C ALA A 165 1.73 -11.06 11.48
N LEU A 166 2.77 -10.37 11.00
CA LEU A 166 3.56 -9.49 11.85
C LEU A 166 2.76 -8.26 12.30
N SER A 167 2.94 -7.90 13.56
CA SER A 167 2.61 -6.58 14.09
C SER A 167 3.50 -5.50 13.47
N ARG A 168 3.19 -4.22 13.74
CA ARG A 168 3.95 -3.09 13.20
C ARG A 168 5.32 -3.03 13.84
N GLU A 169 5.37 -3.37 15.12
CA GLU A 169 6.56 -3.47 15.95
C GLU A 169 7.48 -4.58 15.44
N GLU A 170 6.95 -5.79 15.21
CA GLU A 170 7.75 -6.91 14.68
C GLU A 170 8.27 -6.64 13.25
N LEU A 171 7.47 -5.99 12.41
CA LEU A 171 7.93 -5.53 11.09
C LEU A 171 9.07 -4.51 11.23
N THR A 172 8.94 -3.56 12.15
CA THR A 172 9.96 -2.52 12.41
C THR A 172 11.27 -3.16 12.86
N GLU A 173 11.22 -4.11 13.81
CA GLU A 173 12.40 -4.85 14.27
C GLU A 173 13.07 -5.62 13.13
N LEU A 174 12.27 -6.28 12.28
CA LEU A 174 12.77 -7.03 11.13
C LEU A 174 13.48 -6.12 10.11
N LEU A 175 12.91 -4.93 9.84
CA LEU A 175 13.49 -3.96 8.90
C LEU A 175 14.74 -3.28 9.50
N ALA A 176 14.75 -3.07 10.81
CA ALA A 176 15.89 -2.53 11.54
C ALA A 176 17.09 -3.49 11.45
N ASP A 177 16.86 -4.79 11.69
CA ASP A 177 17.87 -5.84 11.49
C ASP A 177 18.35 -5.92 10.03
N ALA A 178 17.43 -5.79 9.07
CA ALA A 178 17.77 -5.83 7.64
C ALA A 178 18.69 -4.66 7.21
N THR A 179 18.51 -3.50 7.82
CA THR A 179 19.23 -2.26 7.48
C THR A 179 20.35 -1.92 8.46
N GLY A 180 20.53 -2.72 9.51
CA GLY A 180 21.56 -2.50 10.54
C GLY A 180 21.33 -1.21 11.34
N THR A 181 20.08 -0.79 11.52
CA THR A 181 19.71 0.40 12.29
C THR A 181 19.00 0.03 13.59
N ASP A 182 18.79 1.03 14.44
CA ASP A 182 17.95 0.93 15.63
C ASP A 182 16.45 0.97 15.27
N ALA A 183 15.64 0.12 15.92
CA ALA A 183 14.22 0.01 15.63
C ALA A 183 13.44 1.29 15.98
N GLU A 184 13.75 1.97 17.08
CA GLU A 184 13.08 3.22 17.45
C GLU A 184 13.44 4.36 16.48
N ALA A 185 14.69 4.40 16.01
CA ALA A 185 15.11 5.35 14.99
C ALA A 185 14.37 5.11 13.66
N LEU A 186 14.29 3.85 13.22
CA LEU A 186 13.56 3.47 12.00
C LEU A 186 12.07 3.82 12.11
N ASP A 187 11.45 3.49 13.23
CA ASP A 187 10.04 3.76 13.50
C ASP A 187 9.74 5.26 13.49
N ARG A 188 10.64 6.09 14.04
CA ARG A 188 10.54 7.55 13.96
C ARG A 188 10.63 8.06 12.52
N GLU A 189 11.64 7.62 11.78
CA GLU A 189 11.80 8.01 10.37
C GLU A 189 10.61 7.60 9.50
N ALA A 190 10.02 6.43 9.77
CA ALA A 190 8.84 5.96 9.07
C ALA A 190 7.60 6.82 9.36
N ARG A 191 7.39 7.21 10.62
CA ARG A 191 6.27 8.08 11.02
C ARG A 191 6.41 9.53 10.57
N ASP A 192 7.64 10.01 10.44
CA ASP A 192 7.93 11.35 9.94
C ASP A 192 7.81 11.43 8.40
N MET A 193 7.58 10.30 7.72
CA MET A 193 7.38 10.29 6.27
C MET A 193 6.01 10.91 5.92
N GLU A 194 6.04 12.06 5.26
CA GLU A 194 4.85 12.77 4.80
C GLU A 194 4.44 12.26 3.41
N ILE A 195 3.30 11.57 3.33
CA ILE A 195 2.67 11.17 2.07
C ILE A 195 1.27 11.78 2.04
N ALA A 196 0.96 12.53 0.98
CA ALA A 196 -0.36 13.12 0.79
C ALA A 196 -1.42 12.04 0.49
N PRO A 197 -2.70 12.30 0.76
CA PRO A 197 -3.77 11.36 0.45
C PRO A 197 -3.79 10.96 -1.03
N PRO A 198 -4.20 9.73 -1.37
CA PRO A 198 -4.18 9.22 -2.74
C PRO A 198 -5.17 9.94 -3.65
N ALA A 199 -6.17 10.64 -3.10
CA ALA A 199 -7.08 11.51 -3.85
C ALA A 199 -6.36 12.74 -4.45
N GLU A 200 -5.22 13.14 -3.90
CA GLU A 200 -4.40 14.24 -4.40
C GLU A 200 -3.32 13.79 -5.39
N ALA A 201 -3.17 12.48 -5.58
CA ALA A 201 -2.18 11.90 -6.49
C ALA A 201 -2.50 12.24 -7.95
N ASP A 202 -1.45 12.40 -8.74
CA ASP A 202 -1.55 12.55 -10.17
C ASP A 202 -1.62 11.17 -10.82
N VAL A 203 -2.58 10.96 -11.71
CA VAL A 203 -2.68 9.72 -12.50
C VAL A 203 -1.67 9.83 -13.64
N VAL A 204 -0.73 8.90 -13.68
CA VAL A 204 0.29 8.83 -14.72
C VAL A 204 -0.09 7.71 -15.68
N ASP A 205 -0.29 8.04 -16.95
CA ASP A 205 -0.35 7.03 -17.99
C ASP A 205 1.08 6.51 -18.21
N GLU A 206 1.32 5.22 -18.00
CA GLU A 206 2.50 4.57 -18.55
C GLU A 206 2.35 4.52 -20.06
N THR A 207 2.72 5.60 -20.75
CA THR A 207 2.95 5.52 -22.19
C THR A 207 4.18 4.65 -22.41
N GLU A 208 3.96 3.38 -22.76
CA GLU A 208 4.96 2.48 -23.35
C GLU A 208 5.67 3.11 -24.57
#